data_AF-A0A2V7Q3P6-F1
#
_entry.id   AF-A0A2V7Q3P6-F1
#
_cell.length_a   1.000
_cell.length_b   1.000
_cell.length_c   1.000
_cell.angle_alpha   90.00
_cell.angle_beta   90.00
_cell.angle_gamma   90.00
#
_symmetry.space_group_name_H-M   'P 1'
#
loop_
_entity.id
_entity.type
_entity.pdbx_description
1 polymer ?
#
loop_
_entity_poly.entity_id
_entity_poly.type
_entity_poly.pdbx_seq_one_letter_code
_entity_poly.pdbx_strand_id
1 'polypeptide(L)'
;MDLTVSRAQYDAVRGARHLPDVLKRVLDGAARSSGGGGGGGAAGGYVLHLTYEEATALNELCAWNVHTDASGAVTADSKVFDDLVKAILTHPDY
;
A
#
# COMPACT_ATOMS: atom_id res chain seq x y z
N MET A 1 1.85 8.73 -10.50
CA MET A 1 2.21 8.72 -9.07
C MET A 1 3.05 7.48 -8.81
N ASP A 2 4.23 7.65 -8.20
CA ASP A 2 5.13 6.55 -7.88
C ASP A 2 5.12 6.30 -6.38
N LEU A 3 4.41 5.26 -5.94
CA LEU A 3 4.30 4.91 -4.53
C LEU A 3 5.31 3.82 -4.17
N THR A 4 6.30 4.16 -3.34
CA THR A 4 7.19 3.15 -2.75
C THR A 4 6.48 2.44 -1.60
N VAL A 5 6.40 1.11 -1.68
CA VAL A 5 5.79 0.26 -0.67
C VAL A 5 6.81 -0.77 -0.16
N SER A 6 6.70 -1.13 1.11
CA SER A 6 7.46 -2.25 1.66
C SER A 6 6.96 -3.58 1.10
N ARG A 7 7.74 -4.66 1.24
CA ARG A 7 7.29 -6.02 0.91
C ARG A 7 6.01 -6.41 1.66
N ALA A 8 5.90 -6.08 2.95
CA ALA A 8 4.72 -6.41 3.74
C ALA A 8 3.46 -5.72 3.21
N GLN A 9 3.57 -4.45 2.81
CA GLN A 9 2.49 -3.70 2.17
C GLN A 9 2.10 -4.30 0.81
N TYR A 10 3.10 -4.61 -0.03
CA TYR A 10 2.86 -5.28 -1.31
C TYR A 10 2.13 -6.62 -1.14
N ASP A 11 2.62 -7.46 -0.22
CA ASP A 11 2.05 -8.79 0.04
C ASP A 11 0.63 -8.67 0.63
N ALA A 12 0.36 -7.67 1.48
CA ALA A 12 -0.96 -7.40 2.04
C ALA A 12 -1.99 -7.00 0.97
N VAL A 13 -1.63 -6.11 0.06
CA VAL A 13 -2.51 -5.70 -1.06
C VAL A 13 -2.73 -6.88 -2.01
N ARG A 14 -1.66 -7.62 -2.36
CA ARG A 14 -1.75 -8.80 -3.22
C ARG A 14 -2.62 -9.91 -2.61
N GLY A 15 -2.62 -10.03 -1.29
CA GLY A 15 -3.40 -11.02 -0.54
C GLY A 15 -4.84 -10.61 -0.24
N ALA A 16 -5.27 -9.40 -0.61
CA ALA A 16 -6.63 -8.93 -0.33
C ALA A 16 -7.69 -9.81 -1.03
N ARG A 17 -8.74 -10.19 -0.29
CA ARG A 17 -9.79 -11.11 -0.76
C ARG A 17 -10.47 -10.65 -2.05
N HIS A 18 -10.65 -9.34 -2.21
CA HIS A 18 -11.31 -8.72 -3.36
C HIS A 18 -10.37 -7.72 -4.03
N LEU A 19 -9.25 -8.21 -4.55
CA LEU A 19 -8.30 -7.40 -5.32
C LEU A 19 -8.88 -7.05 -6.70
N PRO A 20 -9.11 -5.75 -7.02
CA PRO A 20 -9.56 -5.34 -8.34
C PRO A 20 -8.51 -5.63 -9.43
N ASP A 21 -8.97 -5.96 -10.64
CA ASP A 21 -8.08 -6.31 -11.77
C ASP A 21 -7.09 -5.19 -12.12
N VAL A 22 -7.50 -3.92 -11.95
CA VAL A 22 -6.63 -2.77 -12.20
C VAL A 22 -5.43 -2.78 -11.25
N LEU A 23 -5.66 -3.05 -9.95
CA LEU A 23 -4.59 -3.14 -8.96
C LEU A 23 -3.74 -4.40 -9.12
N LYS A 24 -4.34 -5.50 -9.58
CA LYS A 24 -3.58 -6.70 -9.94
C LYS A 24 -2.53 -6.40 -11.02
N ARG A 25 -2.90 -5.65 -12.07
CA ARG A 25 -1.96 -5.23 -13.13
C ARG A 25 -0.86 -4.33 -12.59
N VAL A 26 -1.20 -3.38 -11.72
CA VAL A 26 -0.20 -2.51 -11.07
C VAL A 26 0.80 -3.34 -10.27
N LEU A 27 0.32 -4.29 -9.46
CA LEU A 27 1.19 -5.16 -8.66
C LEU A 27 2.08 -6.05 -9.53
N ASP A 28 1.51 -6.66 -10.57
CA ASP A 28 2.28 -7.51 -11.49
C ASP A 28 3.33 -6.72 -12.30
N GLY A 29 3.10 -5.41 -12.52
CA GLY A 29 4.05 -4.49 -13.14
C GLY A 29 5.01 -3.80 -12.17
N ALA A 30 4.91 -4.06 -10.86
CA ALA A 30 5.69 -3.35 -9.85
C ALA A 30 7.18 -3.63 -9.99
N ALA A 31 7.99 -2.57 -10.04
CA ALA A 31 9.44 -2.70 -10.05
C ALA A 31 9.96 -2.92 -8.63
N ARG A 32 10.96 -3.79 -8.46
CA ARG A 32 11.71 -3.81 -7.19
C ARG A 32 12.47 -2.49 -7.05
N SER A 33 12.30 -1.83 -5.92
CA SER A 33 13.11 -0.66 -5.59
C SER A 33 14.58 -1.10 -5.48
N SER A 34 15.45 -0.50 -6.29
CA SER A 34 16.88 -0.84 -6.37
C SER A 34 17.72 -0.22 -5.24
N GLY A 35 17.11 0.42 -4.24
CA GLY A 35 17.81 1.11 -3.15
C GLY A 35 17.68 0.39 -1.82
N GLY A 36 18.79 -0.15 -1.31
CA GLY A 36 18.97 -0.36 0.13
C GLY A 36 19.54 0.91 0.76
N GLY A 37 18.90 1.39 1.84
CA GLY A 37 19.50 2.34 2.80
C GLY A 37 18.98 3.78 2.74
N GLY A 38 18.11 4.12 3.70
CA GLY A 38 17.67 5.49 3.96
C GLY A 38 16.64 5.60 5.07
N GLY A 39 16.93 5.05 6.26
CA GLY A 39 16.10 5.19 7.46
C GLY A 39 15.33 3.93 7.85
N GLY A 40 15.92 3.11 8.73
CA GLY A 40 15.18 2.18 9.59
C GLY A 40 14.55 0.93 8.96
N GLY A 41 15.36 -0.02 8.51
CA GLY A 41 15.06 -1.44 8.78
C GLY A 41 14.30 -2.31 7.76
N ALA A 42 14.11 -1.93 6.49
CA ALA A 42 13.41 -2.80 5.53
C ALA A 42 14.32 -3.32 4.39
N ALA A 43 14.48 -4.64 4.33
CA ALA A 43 15.04 -5.34 3.19
C ALA A 43 14.04 -5.31 2.02
N GLY A 44 14.32 -4.51 0.99
CA GLY A 44 13.61 -4.50 -0.29
C GLY A 44 12.19 -3.89 -0.26
N GLY A 45 11.91 -3.02 -1.22
CA GLY A 45 10.58 -2.47 -1.47
C GLY A 45 10.15 -2.66 -2.93
N TYR A 46 8.92 -2.28 -3.23
CA TYR A 46 8.38 -2.20 -4.58
C TYR A 46 8.00 -0.75 -4.89
N VAL A 47 8.11 -0.35 -6.15
CA VAL A 47 7.55 0.91 -6.64
C VAL A 47 6.31 0.57 -7.46
N LEU A 48 5.17 1.12 -7.03
CA LEU A 48 3.91 1.04 -7.75
C LEU A 48 3.75 2.30 -8.60
N HIS A 49 3.70 2.13 -9.91
CA HIS A 49 3.37 3.20 -10.84
C HIS A 49 1.86 3.25 -10.98
N LEU A 50 1.25 4.29 -10.41
CA LEU A 50 -0.18 4.48 -10.29
C LEU A 50 -0.63 5.70 -11.09
N THR A 51 -1.69 5.56 -11.86
CA THR A 51 -2.57 6.68 -12.23
C THR A 51 -3.34 7.18 -11.00
N TYR A 52 -3.99 8.34 -11.12
CA TYR A 52 -4.85 8.87 -10.06
C TYR A 52 -5.96 7.87 -9.70
N GLU A 53 -6.65 7.32 -10.71
CA GLU A 53 -7.74 6.35 -10.51
C GLU A 53 -7.25 5.07 -9.83
N GLU A 54 -6.07 4.58 -10.19
CA GLU A 54 -5.46 3.41 -9.54
C GLU A 54 -5.04 3.70 -8.10
N ALA A 55 -4.51 4.90 -7.82
CA ALA A 55 -4.18 5.31 -6.47
C ALA A 55 -5.45 5.43 -5.61
N THR A 56 -6.56 5.94 -6.17
CA THR A 56 -7.86 5.99 -5.49
C THR A 56 -8.39 4.58 -5.21
N ALA A 57 -8.36 3.69 -6.20
CA ALA A 57 -8.77 2.30 -6.02
C ALA A 57 -7.92 1.58 -4.95
N LEU A 58 -6.62 1.86 -4.92
CA LEU A 58 -5.72 1.32 -3.89
C LEU A 58 -6.06 1.87 -2.51
N ASN A 59 -6.32 3.17 -2.39
CA ASN A 59 -6.73 3.80 -1.15
C ASN A 59 -8.05 3.22 -0.63
N GLU A 60 -9.06 3.05 -1.49
CA GLU A 60 -10.35 2.44 -1.13
C GLU A 60 -10.19 1.00 -0.64
N LEU A 61 -9.41 0.19 -1.38
CA LEU A 61 -9.10 -1.18 -0.97
C LEU A 61 -8.43 -1.19 0.41
N CYS A 62 -7.44 -0.34 0.65
CA CYS A 62 -6.75 -0.28 1.92
C CYS A 62 -7.70 0.19 3.04
N ALA A 63 -8.49 1.23 2.82
CA ALA A 63 -9.44 1.75 3.79
C ALA A 63 -10.46 0.70 4.24
N TRP A 64 -10.92 -0.16 3.33
CA TRP A 64 -11.84 -1.26 3.67
C TRP A 64 -11.19 -2.37 4.51
N ASN A 65 -9.86 -2.48 4.50
CA ASN A 65 -9.10 -3.44 5.31
C ASN A 65 -8.54 -2.81 6.60
N VAL A 66 -8.88 -1.55 6.91
CA VAL A 66 -8.58 -0.94 8.21
C VAL A 66 -9.64 -1.35 9.22
N HIS A 67 -9.20 -1.89 10.36
CA HIS A 67 -10.07 -2.30 11.46
C HIS A 67 -9.64 -1.61 12.75
N THR A 68 -10.61 -1.29 13.61
CA THR A 68 -10.35 -0.69 14.92
C THR A 68 -10.81 -1.61 16.05
N ASP A 69 -10.10 -1.56 17.17
CA ASP A 69 -10.53 -2.20 18.41
C ASP A 69 -11.63 -1.41 19.13
N ALA A 70 -12.05 -1.88 20.31
CA ALA A 70 -13.10 -1.25 21.11
C ALA A 70 -12.73 0.16 21.63
N SER A 71 -11.45 0.53 21.61
CA SER A 71 -10.97 1.87 21.96
C SER A 71 -10.94 2.84 20.78
N GLY A 72 -11.19 2.33 19.56
CA GLY A 72 -11.07 3.09 18.31
C GLY A 72 -9.65 3.13 17.75
N ALA A 73 -8.71 2.36 18.31
CA ALA A 73 -7.35 2.27 17.80
C ALA A 73 -7.28 1.27 16.64
N VAL A 74 -6.50 1.58 15.60
CA VAL A 74 -6.26 0.66 14.47
C VAL A 74 -5.61 -0.62 15.01
N THR A 75 -6.18 -1.76 14.65
CA THR A 75 -5.65 -3.08 15.09
C THR A 75 -4.27 -3.33 14.48
N ALA A 76 -3.44 -4.12 15.17
CA ALA A 76 -2.10 -4.45 14.70
C ALA A 76 -2.12 -5.13 13.32
N ASP A 77 -3.09 -6.00 13.07
CA ASP A 77 -3.22 -6.75 11.81
C ASP A 77 -3.58 -5.84 10.63
N SER A 78 -4.37 -4.80 10.87
CA SER A 78 -4.78 -3.86 9.82
C SER A 78 -3.86 -2.65 9.67
N LYS A 79 -2.84 -2.51 10.53
CA LYS A 79 -1.94 -1.35 10.54
C LYS A 79 -1.24 -1.12 9.20
N VAL A 80 -0.90 -2.20 8.49
CA VAL A 80 -0.28 -2.14 7.17
C VAL A 80 -1.14 -1.39 6.16
N PHE A 81 -2.46 -1.52 6.24
CA PHE A 81 -3.41 -0.84 5.36
C PHE A 81 -3.62 0.61 5.77
N ASP A 82 -3.66 0.91 7.07
CA ASP A 82 -3.74 2.29 7.57
C ASP A 82 -2.50 3.11 7.17
N ASP A 83 -1.31 2.51 7.26
CA ASP A 83 -0.07 3.15 6.83
C ASP A 83 -0.07 3.40 5.30
N LEU A 84 -0.68 2.52 4.50
CA LEU A 84 -0.85 2.71 3.05
C LEU A 84 -1.87 3.82 2.73
N VAL A 85 -3.03 3.86 3.39
CA VAL A 85 -4.01 4.94 3.24
C VAL A 85 -3.34 6.28 3.49
N LYS A 86 -2.61 6.42 4.60
CA LYS A 86 -1.89 7.64 4.94
C LYS A 86 -0.85 7.99 3.87
N ALA A 87 -0.04 7.01 3.44
CA ALA A 87 0.98 7.24 2.42
C ALA A 87 0.37 7.74 1.10
N ILE A 88 -0.78 7.19 0.68
CA ILE A 88 -1.48 7.62 -0.54
C ILE A 88 -2.04 9.03 -0.39
N LEU A 89 -2.83 9.28 0.67
CA LEU A 89 -3.49 10.57 0.87
C LEU A 89 -2.52 11.74 1.08
N THR A 90 -1.31 11.47 1.56
CA THR A 90 -0.27 12.51 1.76
C THR A 90 0.75 12.58 0.62
N HIS A 91 0.60 11.76 -0.43
CA HIS A 91 1.53 11.80 -1.55
C HIS A 91 1.33 13.09 -2.37
N PRO A 92 2.40 13.80 -2.78
CA PRO A 92 2.28 15.10 -3.47
C PRO A 92 1.55 15.04 -4.82
N ASP A 93 1.57 13.88 -5.48
CA ASP A 93 0.91 13.65 -6.77
C ASP A 93 -0.48 12.99 -6.65
N TYR A 94 -1.01 12.85 -5.44
CA TYR A 94 -2.36 12.34 -5.18
C TYR A 94 -3.41 13.47 -5.13
#